data_AF-A0AAN8MJU7-F1
#
_entry.id   AF-A0AAN8MJU7-F1
#
_cell.length_a   1.000
_cell.length_b   1.000
_cell.length_c   1.000
_cell.angle_alpha   90.00
_cell.angle_beta   90.00
_cell.angle_gamma   90.00
#
_symmetry.space_group_name_H-M   'P 1'
#
loop_
_entity.id
_entity.type
_entity.pdbx_description
1 polymer ?
#
loop_
_entity_poly.entity_id
_entity_poly.type
_entity_poly.pdbx_seq_one_letter_code
_entity_poly.pdbx_strand_id
1 'polypeptide(L)'
;MVDSKVAKPFTIDIPNERLDLLKQKLNLATFPDTILTNANDWSHGPPLPVMRHLVEYWRNGFDWKAAEARLNLLPQYIIPIDIDGFDPLNVHYLHVNKGAKNAIPLLMVHGWPGSFFEFTKIFGPLTNGDGDEPTFEIVVPSLIEYVVQGGDWGMIIAHIMANTYYPEHVKAVHTNNSDKCDPPSFFENPVFWLQNQLRRPYTAAERAGIDRTQKFMSEGYGYNLMHKHRPQTVGYSIMDSPIGLLGWIVDKLQDWTDKYTFMHAFWYFVRFDGLIY
;
A
#
# COMPACT_ATOMS: atom_id res chain seq x y z
N MET A 1 9.24 34.99 0.27
CA MET A 1 9.17 34.12 1.46
C MET A 1 7.75 33.61 1.57
N VAL A 2 7.49 32.40 1.09
CA VAL A 2 6.20 31.71 1.29
C VAL A 2 6.33 31.03 2.66
N ASP A 3 5.36 31.24 3.54
CA ASP A 3 5.35 30.70 4.90
C ASP A 3 5.36 29.16 4.84
N SER A 4 6.51 28.53 5.09
CA SER A 4 6.81 27.14 4.71
C SER A 4 6.26 26.07 5.67
N LYS A 5 5.22 26.39 6.48
CA LYS A 5 4.75 25.47 7.55
C LYS A 5 3.23 25.41 7.78
N VAL A 6 2.41 25.92 6.86
CA VAL A 6 0.94 25.93 7.05
C VAL A 6 0.27 24.84 6.21
N ALA A 7 -0.32 23.86 6.88
CA ALA A 7 -1.19 22.87 6.23
C ALA A 7 -2.44 23.54 5.64
N LYS A 8 -2.85 23.09 4.45
CA LYS A 8 -4.05 23.58 3.75
C LYS A 8 -5.04 22.45 3.53
N PRO A 9 -6.36 22.68 3.63
CA PRO A 9 -7.34 21.70 3.20
C PRO A 9 -7.09 21.28 1.76
N PHE A 10 -7.21 19.98 1.50
CA PHE A 10 -7.04 19.39 0.18
C PHE A 10 -8.34 18.77 -0.29
N THR A 11 -8.61 18.86 -1.58
CA THR A 11 -9.78 18.25 -2.22
C THR A 11 -9.30 17.62 -3.51
N ILE A 12 -9.65 16.35 -3.71
CA ILE A 12 -9.36 15.64 -4.95
C ILE A 12 -10.31 16.18 -6.02
N ASP A 13 -9.75 16.73 -7.07
CA ASP A 13 -10.51 17.17 -8.25
C ASP A 13 -9.79 16.71 -9.51
N ILE A 14 -10.18 15.54 -10.02
CA ILE A 14 -9.61 15.00 -11.25
C ILE A 14 -10.36 15.61 -12.45
N PRO A 15 -9.66 16.31 -13.36
CA PRO A 15 -10.28 16.88 -14.54
C PRO A 15 -10.96 15.84 -15.42
N ASN A 16 -12.10 16.18 -16.01
CA ASN A 16 -12.83 15.29 -16.91
C ASN A 16 -11.97 14.83 -18.10
N GLU A 17 -11.07 15.66 -18.60
CA GLU A 17 -10.13 15.31 -19.66
C GLU A 17 -9.27 14.09 -19.31
N ARG A 18 -8.85 13.96 -18.04
CA ARG A 18 -8.09 12.79 -17.57
C ARG A 18 -8.99 11.54 -17.45
N LEU A 19 -10.28 11.71 -17.17
CA LEU A 19 -11.27 10.62 -17.19
C LEU A 19 -11.53 10.13 -18.61
N ASP A 20 -11.68 11.06 -19.53
CA ASP A 20 -11.93 10.77 -20.94
C ASP A 20 -10.73 10.07 -21.56
N LEU A 21 -9.51 10.54 -21.28
CA LEU A 21 -8.28 9.86 -21.71
C LEU A 21 -8.18 8.44 -21.15
N LEU A 22 -8.50 8.23 -19.87
CA LEU A 22 -8.54 6.90 -19.29
C LEU A 22 -9.53 6.00 -20.03
N LYS A 23 -10.74 6.50 -20.31
CA LYS A 23 -11.78 5.74 -21.03
C LYS A 23 -11.33 5.40 -22.45
N GLN A 24 -10.67 6.32 -23.16
CA GLN A 24 -10.06 6.07 -24.47
C GLN A 24 -9.01 4.96 -24.40
N LYS A 25 -8.08 5.04 -23.44
CA LYS A 25 -7.04 4.00 -23.24
C LYS A 25 -7.64 2.64 -22.92
N LEU A 26 -8.67 2.59 -22.08
CA LEU A 26 -9.41 1.35 -21.79
C LEU A 26 -10.08 0.79 -23.05
N ASN A 27 -10.69 1.63 -23.89
CA ASN A 27 -11.34 1.20 -25.13
C ASN A 27 -10.36 0.64 -26.16
N LEU A 28 -9.15 1.21 -26.24
CA LEU A 28 -8.09 0.78 -27.15
C LEU A 28 -7.24 -0.38 -26.62
N ALA A 29 -7.48 -0.80 -25.38
CA ALA A 29 -6.67 -1.80 -24.70
C ALA A 29 -6.66 -3.14 -25.47
N THR A 30 -5.46 -3.62 -25.78
CA THR A 30 -5.24 -4.93 -26.41
C THR A 30 -4.80 -5.92 -25.35
N PHE A 31 -5.45 -7.09 -25.32
CA PHE A 31 -5.11 -8.16 -24.39
C PHE A 31 -4.15 -9.16 -25.03
N PRO A 32 -3.25 -9.80 -24.25
CA PRO A 32 -2.39 -10.85 -24.76
C PRO A 32 -3.19 -12.10 -25.16
N ASP A 33 -2.70 -12.82 -26.17
CA ASP A 33 -3.17 -14.15 -26.52
C ASP A 33 -2.73 -15.12 -25.41
N THR A 34 -3.67 -15.57 -24.57
CA THR A 34 -3.36 -16.22 -23.29
C THR A 34 -3.13 -17.73 -23.39
N ILE A 35 -2.25 -18.24 -22.52
CA ILE A 35 -2.06 -19.66 -22.20
C ILE A 35 -2.98 -20.08 -21.02
N LEU A 36 -3.40 -19.12 -20.18
CA LEU A 36 -4.30 -19.31 -19.04
C LEU A 36 -5.74 -18.92 -19.42
N THR A 37 -6.50 -19.90 -19.94
CA THR A 37 -7.92 -19.72 -20.30
C THR A 37 -8.88 -19.99 -19.14
N ASN A 38 -8.40 -20.62 -18.07
CA ASN A 38 -9.17 -20.92 -16.88
C ASN A 38 -9.14 -19.74 -15.90
N ALA A 39 -10.31 -19.21 -15.52
CA ALA A 39 -10.45 -18.09 -14.60
C ALA A 39 -9.93 -18.37 -13.17
N ASN A 40 -9.70 -19.64 -12.82
CA ASN A 40 -9.20 -20.06 -11.53
C ASN A 40 -7.69 -20.36 -11.52
N ASP A 41 -7.01 -20.32 -12.67
CA ASP A 41 -5.58 -20.65 -12.76
C ASP A 41 -4.72 -19.38 -12.70
N TRP A 42 -4.27 -19.04 -11.48
CA TRP A 42 -3.44 -17.87 -11.19
C TRP A 42 -1.93 -18.19 -11.17
N SER A 43 -1.54 -19.38 -11.62
CA SER A 43 -0.15 -19.87 -11.50
C SER A 43 0.90 -18.96 -12.16
N HIS A 44 0.50 -18.13 -13.13
CA HIS A 44 1.38 -17.18 -13.83
C HIS A 44 0.78 -15.76 -13.89
N GLY A 45 -0.01 -15.41 -12.87
CA GLY A 45 -0.64 -14.10 -12.73
C GLY A 45 -2.11 -14.05 -13.18
N PRO A 46 -2.68 -12.84 -13.38
CA PRO A 46 -4.11 -12.67 -13.58
C PRO A 46 -4.64 -13.38 -14.84
N PRO A 47 -5.61 -14.29 -14.70
CA PRO A 47 -6.23 -14.97 -15.85
C PRO A 47 -6.92 -13.99 -16.79
N LEU A 48 -6.84 -14.25 -18.10
CA LEU A 48 -7.46 -13.38 -19.09
C LEU A 48 -8.99 -13.18 -18.87
N PRO A 49 -9.79 -14.21 -18.53
CA PRO A 49 -11.22 -14.00 -18.27
C PRO A 49 -11.47 -13.01 -17.11
N VAL A 50 -10.65 -13.09 -16.06
CA VAL A 50 -10.73 -12.18 -14.90
C VAL A 50 -10.38 -10.76 -15.32
N MET A 51 -9.28 -10.59 -16.06
CA MET A 51 -8.85 -9.29 -16.57
C MET A 51 -9.89 -8.65 -17.49
N ARG A 52 -10.48 -9.42 -18.42
CA ARG A 52 -11.55 -8.90 -19.29
C ARG A 52 -12.76 -8.44 -18.49
N HIS A 53 -13.17 -9.21 -17.48
CA HIS A 53 -14.27 -8.84 -16.61
C HIS A 53 -14.00 -7.55 -15.83
N LEU A 54 -12.81 -7.41 -15.23
CA LEU A 54 -12.40 -6.22 -14.49
C LEU A 54 -12.33 -4.98 -15.37
N VAL A 55 -11.73 -5.10 -16.57
CA VAL A 55 -11.65 -3.99 -17.53
C VAL A 55 -13.02 -3.56 -18.02
N GLU A 56 -13.93 -4.51 -18.25
CA GLU A 56 -15.30 -4.20 -18.66
C GLU A 56 -16.05 -3.43 -17.58
N TYR A 57 -15.94 -3.86 -16.32
CA TYR A 57 -16.49 -3.11 -15.20
C TYR A 57 -15.84 -1.72 -15.06
N TRP A 58 -14.52 -1.60 -15.25
CA TRP A 58 -13.85 -0.30 -15.20
C TRP A 58 -14.39 0.66 -16.26
N ARG A 59 -14.54 0.15 -17.48
CA ARG A 59 -14.91 0.93 -18.65
C ARG A 59 -16.36 1.45 -18.56
N ASN A 60 -17.27 0.60 -18.08
CA ASN A 60 -18.71 0.82 -18.22
C ASN A 60 -19.50 0.85 -16.91
N GLY A 61 -18.93 0.38 -15.80
CA GLY A 61 -19.61 0.27 -14.51
C GLY A 61 -19.05 1.14 -13.39
N PHE A 62 -17.75 1.44 -13.42
CA PHE A 62 -17.11 2.20 -12.34
C PHE A 62 -17.30 3.72 -12.51
N ASP A 63 -17.93 4.34 -11.51
CA ASP A 63 -18.14 5.80 -11.45
C ASP A 63 -17.05 6.47 -10.58
N TRP A 64 -16.08 7.10 -11.24
CA TRP A 64 -15.03 7.85 -10.54
C TRP A 64 -15.55 9.08 -9.82
N LYS A 65 -16.52 9.82 -10.37
CA LYS A 65 -16.97 11.08 -9.74
C LYS A 65 -17.72 10.78 -8.44
N ALA A 66 -18.44 9.66 -8.39
CA ALA A 66 -18.99 9.16 -7.13
C ALA A 66 -17.90 8.71 -6.14
N ALA A 67 -16.84 8.05 -6.59
CA ALA A 67 -15.71 7.65 -5.76
C ALA A 67 -14.93 8.86 -5.20
N GLU A 68 -14.65 9.85 -6.05
CA GLU A 68 -14.02 11.13 -5.72
C GLU A 68 -14.84 11.90 -4.68
N ALA A 69 -16.16 12.00 -4.88
CA ALA A 69 -17.05 12.64 -3.90
C ALA A 69 -16.99 11.95 -2.53
N ARG A 70 -16.89 10.61 -2.49
CA ARG A 70 -16.75 9.86 -1.23
C ARG A 70 -15.39 10.09 -0.57
N LEU A 71 -14.30 10.12 -1.35
CA LEU A 71 -12.97 10.41 -0.83
C LEU A 71 -12.91 11.83 -0.23
N ASN A 72 -13.57 12.79 -0.88
CA ASN A 72 -13.63 14.17 -0.42
C ASN A 72 -14.50 14.38 0.84
N LEU A 73 -15.16 13.33 1.37
CA LEU A 73 -15.74 13.35 2.71
C LEU A 73 -14.67 13.19 3.81
N LEU A 74 -13.45 12.75 3.45
CA LEU A 74 -12.35 12.57 4.39
C LEU A 74 -11.65 13.90 4.67
N PRO A 75 -11.13 14.12 5.91
CA PRO A 75 -10.42 15.32 6.27
C PRO A 75 -8.99 15.30 5.69
N GLN A 76 -8.87 15.76 4.45
CA GLN A 76 -7.65 15.76 3.66
C GLN A 76 -6.93 17.11 3.73
N TYR A 77 -5.60 17.06 3.81
CA TYR A 77 -4.75 18.23 3.88
C TYR A 77 -3.50 18.03 3.03
N ILE A 78 -2.87 19.14 2.65
CA ILE A 78 -1.55 19.17 2.02
C ILE A 78 -0.64 20.13 2.76
N ILE A 79 0.61 19.73 2.99
CA ILE A 79 1.62 20.54 3.67
C ILE A 79 2.95 20.48 2.91
N PRO A 80 3.61 21.62 2.64
CA PRO A 80 4.99 21.60 2.12
C PRO A 80 5.95 21.17 3.23
N ILE A 81 6.83 20.21 2.94
CA ILE A 81 7.93 19.79 3.80
C ILE A 81 9.24 20.12 3.10
N ASP A 82 10.04 20.97 3.74
CA ASP A 82 11.39 21.30 3.29
C ASP A 82 12.32 20.10 3.54
N ILE A 83 13.04 19.66 2.51
CA ILE A 83 14.00 18.55 2.58
C ILE A 83 15.35 19.06 2.08
N ASP A 84 16.40 18.91 2.89
CA ASP A 84 17.73 19.37 2.51
C ASP A 84 18.20 18.73 1.20
N GLY A 85 18.57 19.58 0.23
CA GLY A 85 19.05 19.14 -1.09
C GLY A 85 17.95 18.82 -2.12
N PHE A 86 16.67 19.02 -1.78
CA PHE A 86 15.54 18.85 -2.69
C PHE A 86 14.62 20.07 -2.66
N ASP A 87 13.80 20.23 -3.71
CA ASP A 87 12.70 21.19 -3.67
C ASP A 87 11.67 20.75 -2.60
N PRO A 88 10.97 21.70 -1.94
CA PRO A 88 9.98 21.39 -0.94
C PRO A 88 8.94 20.39 -1.46
N LEU A 89 8.74 19.30 -0.74
CA LEU A 89 7.84 18.24 -1.14
C LEU A 89 6.45 18.52 -0.55
N ASN A 90 5.43 18.58 -1.41
CA ASN A 90 4.06 18.71 -0.95
C ASN A 90 3.51 17.35 -0.52
N VAL A 91 3.13 17.25 0.75
CA VAL A 91 2.69 16.00 1.38
C VAL A 91 1.21 16.03 1.59
N HIS A 92 0.49 15.15 0.91
CA HIS A 92 -0.91 14.90 1.20
C HIS A 92 -1.03 14.01 2.45
N TYR A 93 -1.99 14.31 3.33
CA TYR A 93 -2.32 13.47 4.48
C TYR A 93 -3.78 13.58 4.89
N LEU A 94 -4.30 12.52 5.51
CA LEU A 94 -5.54 12.58 6.28
C LEU A 94 -5.25 12.97 7.72
N HIS A 95 -6.11 13.78 8.32
CA HIS A 95 -6.04 14.11 9.74
C HIS A 95 -7.42 13.99 10.38
N VAL A 96 -7.61 12.92 11.16
CA VAL A 96 -8.85 12.61 11.84
C VAL A 96 -8.68 12.90 13.33
N ASN A 97 -9.25 14.02 13.77
CA ASN A 97 -9.26 14.43 15.17
C ASN A 97 -10.70 14.70 15.62
N LYS A 98 -11.18 13.96 16.63
CA LYS A 98 -12.52 14.14 17.22
C LYS A 98 -12.55 15.00 18.48
N GLY A 99 -11.43 15.60 18.85
CA GLY A 99 -11.31 16.52 19.98
C GLY A 99 -11.28 15.83 21.35
N ALA A 100 -10.94 14.54 21.42
CA ALA A 100 -10.80 13.84 22.69
C ALA A 100 -9.59 14.39 23.47
N LYS A 101 -9.79 14.76 24.74
CA LYS A 101 -8.78 15.47 25.56
C LYS A 101 -7.47 14.70 25.76
N ASN A 102 -7.53 13.37 25.77
CA ASN A 102 -6.40 12.47 25.99
C ASN A 102 -6.13 11.60 24.76
N ALA A 103 -6.46 12.09 23.56
CA ALA A 103 -6.18 11.37 22.33
C ALA A 103 -4.68 11.13 22.17
N ILE A 104 -4.30 9.90 21.84
CA ILE A 104 -2.92 9.53 21.53
C ILE A 104 -2.69 9.83 20.04
N PRO A 105 -1.71 10.67 19.67
CA PRO A 105 -1.36 10.86 18.27
C PRO A 105 -0.83 9.56 17.67
N LEU A 106 -1.42 9.14 16.54
CA LEU A 106 -1.07 7.92 15.82
C LEU A 106 -0.88 8.25 14.34
N LEU A 107 0.32 8.03 13.82
CA LEU A 107 0.55 8.03 12.38
C LEU A 107 0.37 6.62 11.82
N MET A 108 -0.32 6.53 10.68
CA MET A 108 -0.52 5.28 9.96
C MET A 108 0.10 5.38 8.57
N VAL A 109 1.01 4.48 8.26
CA VAL A 109 1.82 4.51 7.04
C VAL A 109 1.51 3.28 6.19
N HIS A 110 0.94 3.51 5.01
CA HIS A 110 0.66 2.43 4.05
C HIS A 110 1.95 1.97 3.35
N GLY A 111 1.88 0.83 2.67
CA GLY A 111 2.95 0.31 1.82
C GLY A 111 2.58 0.31 0.35
N TRP A 112 3.17 -0.61 -0.41
CA TRP A 112 2.87 -0.85 -1.82
C TRP A 112 2.17 -2.21 -1.99
N PRO A 113 1.13 -2.35 -2.86
CA PRO A 113 0.50 -1.34 -3.73
C PRO A 113 -0.63 -0.57 -3.02
N GLY A 114 -0.50 -0.35 -1.71
CA GLY A 114 -1.51 0.27 -0.87
C GLY A 114 -1.61 1.78 -0.98
N SER A 115 -2.57 2.37 -0.25
CA SER A 115 -2.74 3.83 -0.13
C SER A 115 -3.38 4.18 1.23
N PHE A 116 -3.43 5.48 1.58
CA PHE A 116 -4.11 5.94 2.80
C PHE A 116 -5.54 5.43 2.96
N PHE A 117 -6.20 5.08 1.85
CA PHE A 117 -7.58 4.59 1.85
C PHE A 117 -7.76 3.31 2.67
N GLU A 118 -6.71 2.49 2.81
CA GLU A 118 -6.72 1.24 3.58
C GLU A 118 -7.16 1.44 5.03
N PHE A 119 -6.74 2.54 5.64
CA PHE A 119 -6.99 2.84 7.04
C PHE A 119 -8.38 3.41 7.31
N THR A 120 -9.08 3.89 6.29
CA THR A 120 -10.38 4.58 6.46
C THR A 120 -11.44 3.71 7.14
N LYS A 121 -11.35 2.38 6.97
CA LYS A 121 -12.27 1.41 7.58
C LYS A 121 -12.13 1.29 9.11
N ILE A 122 -10.99 1.68 9.66
CA ILE A 122 -10.68 1.54 11.09
C ILE A 122 -10.64 2.87 11.84
N PHE A 123 -10.85 4.00 11.15
CA PHE A 123 -10.95 5.31 11.81
C PHE A 123 -12.05 5.38 12.86
N GLY A 124 -13.23 4.81 12.59
CA GLY A 124 -14.34 4.80 13.54
C GLY A 124 -13.93 4.19 14.89
N PRO A 125 -13.58 2.89 14.93
CA PRO A 125 -13.13 2.24 16.16
C PRO A 125 -11.96 2.93 16.86
N LEU A 126 -10.99 3.48 16.12
CA LEU A 126 -9.81 4.10 16.71
C LEU A 126 -10.06 5.53 17.23
N THR A 127 -11.08 6.23 16.74
CA THR A 127 -11.38 7.62 17.13
C THR A 127 -12.61 7.78 18.03
N ASN A 128 -13.46 6.74 18.12
CA ASN A 128 -14.67 6.71 18.94
C ASN A 128 -14.42 6.00 20.29
N GLY A 129 -13.45 6.44 21.07
CA GLY A 129 -13.28 5.88 22.41
C GLY A 129 -14.50 6.22 23.28
N ASP A 130 -15.38 5.24 23.50
CA ASP A 130 -16.62 5.40 24.25
C ASP A 130 -16.46 5.00 25.74
N GLY A 131 -15.25 5.03 26.30
CA GLY A 131 -14.97 4.55 27.66
C GLY A 131 -13.49 4.59 28.07
N ASP A 132 -13.02 3.56 28.79
CA ASP A 132 -11.63 3.44 29.27
C ASP A 132 -10.61 3.04 28.18
N GLU A 133 -11.07 2.85 26.94
CA GLU A 133 -10.22 2.44 25.82
C GLU A 133 -9.38 3.60 25.27
N PRO A 134 -8.15 3.33 24.77
CA PRO A 134 -7.34 4.36 24.13
C PRO A 134 -8.07 4.98 22.93
N THR A 135 -8.15 6.31 22.92
CA THR A 135 -8.64 7.08 21.77
C THR A 135 -7.45 7.64 21.01
N PHE A 136 -7.51 7.64 19.68
CA PHE A 136 -6.42 8.12 18.83
C PHE A 136 -6.79 9.37 18.04
N GLU A 137 -5.82 10.27 17.90
CA GLU A 137 -5.80 11.30 16.87
C GLU A 137 -4.99 10.74 15.71
N ILE A 138 -5.61 10.55 14.55
CA ILE A 138 -5.01 9.78 13.46
C ILE A 138 -4.49 10.72 12.38
N VAL A 139 -3.24 10.52 11.98
CA VAL A 139 -2.61 11.16 10.82
C VAL A 139 -2.22 10.06 9.82
N VAL A 140 -2.68 10.15 8.58
CA VAL A 140 -2.39 9.16 7.53
C VAL A 140 -1.77 9.86 6.34
N PRO A 141 -0.44 10.01 6.27
CA PRO A 141 0.18 10.59 5.12
C PRO A 141 0.03 9.65 3.91
N SER A 142 -0.14 10.25 2.74
CA SER A 142 0.27 9.62 1.49
C SER A 142 1.78 9.64 1.46
N LEU A 143 2.36 8.67 2.18
CA LEU A 143 3.77 8.47 2.46
C LEU A 143 4.63 9.75 2.45
N ILE A 144 4.71 10.42 3.62
CA ILE A 144 5.95 10.70 4.39
C ILE A 144 5.66 11.10 5.89
N GLU A 145 6.13 10.25 6.83
CA GLU A 145 6.61 10.32 8.28
C GLU A 145 5.78 10.76 9.57
N TYR A 146 6.21 10.26 10.79
CA TYR A 146 5.80 10.33 12.29
C TYR A 146 5.09 9.12 13.07
N VAL A 147 4.92 9.09 14.43
CA VAL A 147 4.70 7.84 15.30
C VAL A 147 3.92 6.68 14.66
N VAL A 148 4.58 5.53 14.47
CA VAL A 148 4.30 4.75 13.26
C VAL A 148 3.61 3.43 13.54
N GLN A 149 2.41 3.26 12.98
CA GLN A 149 1.95 1.97 12.54
C GLN A 149 2.26 1.80 11.05
N GLY A 150 2.88 0.68 10.68
CA GLY A 150 3.20 0.43 9.28
C GLY A 150 3.24 -1.05 8.96
N GLY A 151 2.72 -1.41 7.79
CA GLY A 151 2.92 -2.72 7.16
C GLY A 151 3.74 -2.55 5.88
N ASP A 152 4.28 -3.64 5.32
CA ASP A 152 5.08 -3.59 4.08
C ASP A 152 6.21 -2.53 4.17
N TRP A 153 6.35 -1.60 3.22
CA TRP A 153 7.34 -0.51 3.30
C TRP A 153 7.14 0.40 4.52
N GLY A 154 5.89 0.57 4.97
CA GLY A 154 5.56 1.35 6.16
C GLY A 154 6.24 0.80 7.42
N MET A 155 6.45 -0.51 7.53
CA MET A 155 7.23 -1.11 8.62
C MET A 155 8.70 -0.67 8.58
N ILE A 156 9.33 -0.68 7.40
CA ILE A 156 10.73 -0.30 7.24
C ILE A 156 10.90 1.18 7.64
N ILE A 157 10.00 2.04 7.15
CA ILE A 157 9.99 3.47 7.51
C ILE A 157 9.76 3.62 9.02
N ALA A 158 8.83 2.85 9.60
CA ALA A 158 8.57 2.86 11.03
C ALA A 158 9.83 2.62 11.86
N HIS A 159 10.57 1.57 11.51
CA HIS A 159 11.79 1.19 12.21
C HIS A 159 12.92 2.19 11.99
N ILE A 160 13.09 2.73 10.77
CA ILE A 160 14.12 3.74 10.50
C ILE A 160 13.85 5.02 11.29
N MET A 161 12.60 5.49 11.31
CA MET A 161 12.26 6.67 12.09
C MET A 161 12.45 6.46 13.59
N ALA A 162 12.01 5.33 14.13
CA ALA A 162 12.12 5.03 15.55
C ALA A 162 13.57 4.87 16.02
N ASN A 163 14.44 4.27 15.19
CA ASN A 163 15.81 3.96 15.59
C ASN A 163 16.84 5.02 15.18
N THR A 164 16.60 5.76 14.09
CA THR A 164 17.63 6.63 13.49
C THR A 164 17.29 8.11 13.61
N TYR A 165 16.08 8.52 13.22
CA TYR A 165 15.77 9.95 13.06
C TYR A 165 15.07 10.57 14.27
N TYR A 166 14.14 9.84 14.91
CA TYR A 166 13.27 10.40 15.94
C TYR A 166 13.10 9.51 17.20
N PRO A 167 14.18 8.92 17.75
CA PRO A 167 14.08 7.99 18.89
C PRO A 167 13.50 8.63 20.16
N GLU A 168 13.64 9.93 20.34
CA GLU A 168 13.09 10.63 21.51
C GLU A 168 11.58 10.89 21.37
N HIS A 169 11.05 10.92 20.14
CA HIS A 169 9.67 11.26 19.84
C HIS A 169 8.80 10.03 19.53
N VAL A 170 9.37 8.97 18.95
CA VAL A 170 8.66 7.71 18.70
C VAL A 170 8.66 6.86 19.97
N LYS A 171 7.51 6.81 20.66
CA LYS A 171 7.37 6.09 21.93
C LYS A 171 7.15 4.58 21.75
N ALA A 172 6.60 4.18 20.61
CA ALA A 172 6.36 2.78 20.26
C ALA A 172 6.23 2.64 18.73
N VAL A 173 6.51 1.44 18.23
CA VAL A 173 6.23 1.03 16.85
C VAL A 173 5.32 -0.19 16.90
N HIS A 174 4.24 -0.16 16.13
CA HIS A 174 3.38 -1.32 15.91
C HIS A 174 3.44 -1.71 14.43
N THR A 175 3.73 -2.96 14.14
CA THR A 175 3.77 -3.48 12.77
C THR A 175 2.94 -4.74 12.66
N ASN A 176 2.22 -4.86 11.54
CA ASN A 176 1.55 -6.10 11.12
C ASN A 176 2.36 -6.89 10.08
N ASN A 177 3.59 -6.44 9.78
CA ASN A 177 4.58 -7.14 8.98
C ASN A 177 5.79 -7.51 9.86
N SER A 178 6.48 -8.61 9.54
CA SER A 178 7.67 -9.04 10.31
C SER A 178 8.95 -8.54 9.65
N ASP A 179 9.93 -8.16 10.47
CA ASP A 179 11.28 -7.89 9.97
C ASP A 179 11.81 -9.09 9.18
N LYS A 180 12.49 -8.79 8.08
CA LYS A 180 13.20 -9.83 7.33
C LYS A 180 14.34 -10.36 8.21
N CYS A 181 14.17 -11.56 8.73
CA CYS A 181 15.22 -12.28 9.43
C CYS A 181 15.88 -13.27 8.47
N ASP A 182 17.17 -13.08 8.21
CA ASP A 182 17.93 -14.04 7.41
C ASP A 182 18.13 -15.35 8.20
N PRO A 183 18.14 -16.51 7.53
CA PRO A 183 18.32 -17.78 8.22
C PRO A 183 19.68 -17.81 8.94
N PRO A 184 19.76 -18.45 10.12
CA PRO A 184 20.99 -18.50 10.91
C PRO A 184 22.14 -19.10 10.10
N SER A 185 23.32 -18.47 10.15
CA SER A 185 24.54 -18.96 9.50
C SER A 185 25.19 -20.07 10.31
N PHE A 186 25.72 -21.09 9.64
CA PHE A 186 26.51 -22.14 10.30
C PHE A 186 27.76 -21.58 10.98
N PHE A 187 28.41 -20.58 10.36
CA PHE A 187 29.67 -20.03 10.86
C PHE A 187 29.50 -19.08 12.05
N GLU A 188 28.30 -18.51 12.21
CA GLU A 188 28.01 -17.59 13.32
C GLU A 188 27.29 -18.33 14.45
N ASN A 189 26.34 -19.20 14.10
CA ASN A 189 25.41 -19.82 15.04
C ASN A 189 25.11 -21.28 14.63
N PRO A 190 26.05 -22.22 14.76
CA PRO A 190 25.93 -23.59 14.24
C PRO A 190 24.75 -24.36 14.86
N VAL A 191 24.41 -24.09 16.12
CA VAL A 191 23.26 -24.70 16.80
C VAL A 191 21.94 -24.24 16.19
N PHE A 192 21.75 -22.93 16.02
CA PHE A 192 20.53 -22.39 15.40
C PHE A 192 20.44 -22.74 13.92
N TRP A 193 21.58 -22.79 13.22
CA TRP A 193 21.65 -23.31 11.86
C TRP A 193 21.12 -24.75 11.80
N LEU A 194 21.62 -25.65 12.64
CA LEU A 194 21.20 -27.06 12.65
C LEU A 194 19.73 -27.21 13.02
N GLN A 195 19.26 -26.44 14.02
CA GLN A 195 17.84 -26.38 14.40
C GLN A 195 16.95 -25.95 13.22
N ASN A 196 17.35 -24.90 12.49
CA ASN A 196 16.66 -24.44 11.31
C ASN A 196 16.66 -25.49 10.19
N GLN A 197 17.80 -26.17 9.92
CA GLN A 197 17.88 -27.27 8.95
C GLN A 197 16.95 -28.43 9.31
N LEU A 198 16.89 -28.78 10.59
CA LEU A 198 16.01 -29.84 11.11
C LEU A 198 14.56 -29.38 11.28
N ARG A 199 14.24 -28.10 10.99
CA ARG A 199 12.93 -27.47 11.18
C ARG A 199 12.36 -27.70 12.60
N ARG A 200 13.23 -27.62 13.62
CA ARG A 200 12.94 -27.77 15.05
C ARG A 200 13.61 -26.64 15.83
N PRO A 201 12.95 -26.00 16.82
CA PRO A 201 11.73 -26.43 17.51
C PRO A 201 10.41 -25.91 16.90
N TYR A 202 10.42 -25.47 15.65
CA TYR A 202 9.23 -24.89 15.01
C TYR A 202 8.00 -25.80 15.11
N THR A 203 6.85 -25.21 15.40
CA THR A 203 5.53 -25.82 15.31
C THR A 203 5.14 -26.08 13.85
N ALA A 204 4.05 -26.82 13.63
CA ALA A 204 3.55 -27.03 12.27
C ALA A 204 3.13 -25.72 11.57
N ALA A 205 2.54 -24.79 12.32
CA ALA A 205 2.12 -23.49 11.82
C ALA A 205 3.33 -22.63 11.40
N GLU A 206 4.39 -22.61 12.21
CA GLU A 206 5.63 -21.88 11.90
C GLU A 206 6.35 -22.48 10.69
N ARG A 207 6.44 -23.81 10.59
CA ARG A 207 7.00 -24.48 9.40
C ARG A 207 6.24 -24.09 8.13
N ALA A 208 4.91 -24.13 8.17
CA ALA A 208 4.09 -23.70 7.04
C ALA A 208 4.29 -22.21 6.71
N GLY A 209 4.51 -21.36 7.71
CA GLY A 209 4.89 -19.95 7.51
C GLY A 209 6.21 -19.80 6.76
N ILE A 210 7.25 -20.53 7.19
CA ILE A 210 8.56 -20.52 6.51
C ILE A 210 8.43 -21.00 5.07
N ASP A 211 7.65 -22.05 4.81
CA ASP A 211 7.46 -22.58 3.45
C ASP A 211 6.73 -21.58 2.55
N ARG A 212 5.72 -20.86 3.08
CA ARG A 212 5.07 -19.74 2.36
C ARG A 212 6.06 -18.61 2.06
N THR A 213 6.91 -18.23 3.02
CA THR A 213 7.94 -17.22 2.80
C THR A 213 8.93 -17.66 1.72
N GLN A 214 9.40 -18.91 1.76
CA GLN A 214 10.30 -19.44 0.73
C GLN A 214 9.65 -19.41 -0.66
N LYS A 215 8.38 -19.85 -0.76
CA LYS A 215 7.61 -19.78 -1.99
C LYS A 215 7.47 -18.34 -2.50
N PHE A 216 7.16 -17.39 -1.63
CA PHE A 216 7.10 -15.97 -2.00
C PHE A 216 8.44 -15.46 -2.54
N MET A 217 9.56 -15.81 -1.88
CA MET A 217 10.89 -15.38 -2.31
C MET A 217 11.32 -16.00 -3.64
N SER A 218 10.88 -17.24 -3.95
CA SER A 218 11.24 -17.92 -5.20
C SER A 218 10.31 -17.60 -6.37
N GLU A 219 9.00 -17.47 -6.12
CA GLU A 219 7.97 -17.37 -7.16
C GLU A 219 7.29 -15.99 -7.18
N GLY A 220 7.05 -15.38 -6.02
CA GLY A 220 6.28 -14.12 -5.89
C GLY A 220 7.11 -12.83 -5.94
N TYR A 221 8.45 -12.91 -5.81
CA TYR A 221 9.33 -11.76 -5.61
C TYR A 221 9.75 -11.02 -6.90
N GLY A 222 9.31 -11.50 -8.07
CA GLY A 222 9.74 -10.96 -9.38
C GLY A 222 9.42 -9.47 -9.57
N TYR A 223 8.27 -9.00 -9.09
CA TYR A 223 7.89 -7.59 -9.17
C TYR A 223 8.91 -6.68 -8.45
N ASN A 224 9.36 -7.10 -7.26
CA ASN A 224 10.28 -6.33 -6.43
C ASN A 224 11.64 -6.22 -7.11
N LEU A 225 12.12 -7.30 -7.75
CA LEU A 225 13.38 -7.27 -8.51
C LEU A 225 13.32 -6.28 -9.67
N MET A 226 12.20 -6.23 -10.41
CA MET A 226 12.01 -5.27 -11.49
C MET A 226 11.98 -3.83 -10.96
N HIS A 227 11.21 -3.56 -9.90
CA HIS A 227 11.13 -2.23 -9.28
C HIS A 227 12.50 -1.79 -8.71
N LYS A 228 13.22 -2.70 -8.08
CA LYS A 228 14.53 -2.42 -7.47
C LYS A 228 15.59 -2.06 -8.51
N HIS A 229 15.64 -2.79 -9.63
CA HIS A 229 16.75 -2.68 -10.57
C HIS A 229 16.45 -1.83 -11.79
N ARG A 230 15.20 -1.80 -12.26
CA ARG A 230 14.79 -1.13 -13.50
C ARG A 230 13.44 -0.40 -13.35
N PRO A 231 13.29 0.47 -12.32
CA PRO A 231 12.02 1.14 -12.04
C PRO A 231 11.52 1.99 -13.20
N GLN A 232 12.41 2.75 -13.86
CA GLN A 232 12.04 3.57 -15.01
C GLN A 232 11.50 2.74 -16.18
N THR A 233 12.08 1.54 -16.41
CA THR A 233 11.69 0.68 -17.54
C THR A 233 10.28 0.11 -17.34
N VAL A 234 9.99 -0.46 -16.17
CA VAL A 234 8.64 -0.95 -15.86
C VAL A 234 7.65 0.22 -15.72
N GLY A 235 8.12 1.38 -15.24
CA GLY A 235 7.34 2.61 -15.11
C GLY A 235 6.66 3.02 -16.41
N TYR A 236 7.35 2.95 -17.56
CA TYR A 236 6.74 3.30 -18.85
C TYR A 236 5.51 2.45 -19.20
N SER A 237 5.56 1.13 -18.98
CA SER A 237 4.46 0.25 -19.37
C SER A 237 3.25 0.38 -18.45
N ILE A 238 3.47 0.50 -17.14
CA ILE A 238 2.38 0.67 -16.16
C ILE A 238 1.79 2.08 -16.19
N MET A 239 2.57 3.11 -16.56
CA MET A 239 2.06 4.47 -16.74
C MET A 239 1.26 4.64 -18.03
N ASP A 240 1.68 3.98 -19.11
CA ASP A 240 0.97 4.12 -20.39
C ASP A 240 -0.30 3.27 -20.44
N SER A 241 -0.26 2.03 -19.97
CA SER A 241 -1.36 1.09 -20.09
C SER A 241 -2.14 0.93 -18.78
N PRO A 242 -3.38 1.44 -18.69
CA PRO A 242 -4.20 1.26 -17.48
C PRO A 242 -4.49 -0.21 -17.21
N ILE A 243 -4.65 -1.04 -18.25
CA ILE A 243 -4.84 -2.48 -18.07
C ILE A 243 -3.56 -3.20 -17.63
N GLY A 244 -2.38 -2.65 -17.96
CA GLY A 244 -1.09 -3.12 -17.49
C GLY A 244 -0.93 -2.86 -16.00
N LEU A 245 -1.24 -1.65 -15.54
CA LEU A 245 -1.27 -1.31 -14.13
C LEU A 245 -2.30 -2.13 -13.34
N LEU A 246 -3.50 -2.29 -13.90
CA LEU A 246 -4.56 -3.15 -13.35
C LEU A 246 -4.04 -4.57 -13.11
N GLY A 247 -3.46 -5.20 -14.13
CA GLY A 247 -2.94 -6.57 -14.01
C GLY A 247 -1.82 -6.66 -12.98
N TRP A 248 -0.93 -5.67 -12.95
CA TRP A 248 0.19 -5.62 -12.01
C TRP A 248 -0.26 -5.57 -10.54
N ILE A 249 -1.32 -4.83 -10.24
CA ILE A 249 -1.84 -4.67 -8.88
C ILE A 249 -2.75 -5.84 -8.48
N VAL A 250 -3.67 -6.27 -9.37
CA VAL A 250 -4.61 -7.36 -9.07
C VAL A 250 -3.89 -8.66 -8.74
N ASP A 251 -2.78 -8.92 -9.42
CA ASP A 251 -1.91 -10.06 -9.13
C ASP A 251 -1.54 -10.13 -7.64
N LYS A 252 -1.12 -9.00 -7.06
CA LYS A 252 -0.71 -8.93 -5.65
C LYS A 252 -1.89 -9.02 -4.70
N LEU A 253 -3.00 -8.38 -5.04
CA LEU A 253 -4.19 -8.46 -4.21
C LEU A 253 -4.75 -9.87 -4.16
N GLN A 254 -4.72 -10.62 -5.27
CA GLN A 254 -5.14 -12.01 -5.27
C GLN A 254 -4.25 -12.88 -4.37
N ASP A 255 -2.94 -12.69 -4.41
CA ASP A 255 -1.99 -13.53 -3.66
C ASP A 255 -1.85 -13.13 -2.18
N TRP A 256 -2.02 -11.84 -1.85
CA TRP A 256 -1.73 -11.29 -0.53
C TRP A 256 -2.97 -11.04 0.33
N THR A 257 -4.17 -11.14 -0.25
CA THR A 257 -5.42 -11.07 0.52
C THR A 257 -5.94 -12.46 0.86
N ASP A 258 -6.78 -12.53 1.90
CA ASP A 258 -7.53 -13.74 2.21
C ASP A 258 -8.77 -13.86 1.29
N LYS A 259 -9.90 -14.37 1.78
CA LYS A 259 -11.15 -14.48 0.99
C LYS A 259 -11.82 -13.11 0.70
N TYR A 260 -11.06 -12.02 0.68
CA TYR A 260 -11.56 -10.67 0.50
C TYR A 260 -12.05 -10.43 -0.94
N THR A 261 -13.31 -10.00 -1.08
CA THR A 261 -13.83 -9.57 -2.38
C THR A 261 -13.30 -8.17 -2.72
N PHE A 262 -12.16 -8.10 -3.39
CA PHE A 262 -11.44 -6.84 -3.66
C PHE A 262 -12.14 -5.90 -4.65
N MET A 263 -13.15 -6.35 -5.40
CA MET A 263 -13.78 -5.56 -6.48
C MET A 263 -14.31 -4.18 -6.07
N HIS A 264 -14.66 -3.97 -4.78
CA HIS A 264 -15.17 -2.68 -4.30
C HIS A 264 -14.08 -1.70 -3.85
N ALA A 265 -12.94 -2.19 -3.34
CA ALA A 265 -11.85 -1.35 -2.83
C ALA A 265 -10.74 -1.12 -3.86
N PHE A 266 -10.61 -2.04 -4.82
CA PHE A 266 -9.58 -2.08 -5.85
C PHE A 266 -9.41 -0.76 -6.62
N TRP A 267 -10.53 -0.12 -7.00
CA TRP A 267 -10.52 1.08 -7.83
C TRP A 267 -9.91 2.31 -7.16
N TYR A 268 -9.78 2.29 -5.83
CA TYR A 268 -9.12 3.34 -5.07
C TYR A 268 -7.59 3.19 -5.07
N PHE A 269 -7.04 2.02 -5.46
CA PHE A 269 -5.59 1.77 -5.49
C PHE A 269 -4.95 2.12 -6.84
N VAL A 270 -5.60 1.76 -7.96
CA VAL A 270 -5.02 1.89 -9.31
C VAL A 270 -4.79 3.33 -9.75
N ARG A 271 -5.40 4.31 -9.09
CA ARG A 271 -5.46 5.68 -9.61
C ARG A 271 -4.71 6.73 -8.81
N PHE A 272 -4.33 6.44 -7.56
CA PHE A 272 -3.57 7.40 -6.75
C PHE A 272 -2.14 7.59 -7.29
N ASP A 273 -1.53 6.54 -7.83
CA ASP A 273 -0.12 6.58 -8.30
C ASP A 273 0.08 7.27 -9.67
N GLY A 274 -0.97 7.47 -10.47
CA GLY A 274 -0.83 7.94 -11.87
C GLY A 274 -1.38 9.34 -12.18
N LEU A 275 -2.00 10.02 -11.21
CA LEU A 275 -2.83 11.21 -11.46
C LEU A 275 -2.71 12.35 -10.44
N ILE A 276 -2.07 12.12 -9.30
CA ILE A 276 -1.99 13.10 -8.20
C ILE A 276 -0.66 13.88 -8.21
N TYR A 277 0.24 13.55 -9.13
CA TYR A 277 1.41 14.36 -9.49
C TYR A 277 1.39 14.70 -10.98
#